data_AF-A0A510IEY8-F1
#
_entry.id   AF-A0A510IEY8-F1
#
_cell.length_a   1.000
_cell.length_b   1.000
_cell.length_c   1.000
_cell.angle_alpha   90.00
_cell.angle_beta   90.00
_cell.angle_gamma   90.00
#
_symmetry.space_group_name_H-M   'P 1'
#
loop_
_entity.id
_entity.type
_entity.pdbx_description
1 polymer ?
#
loop_
_entity_poly.entity_id
_entity_poly.type
_entity_poly.pdbx_seq_one_letter_code
_entity_poly.pdbx_strand_id
1 'polypeptide(L)' 'MEIESATRRLSSWLSTGKEFNLTTGLPKHPEFLFRISGEWKGWNNFLNISNNHPCYKSNIDQDVIDNLAWQIYRSRYAP' A
#
# COMPACT_ATOMS: atom_id res chain seq x y z
N MET A 1 12.69 -12.72 3.51
CA MET A 1 11.22 -12.81 3.67
C MET A 1 10.51 -11.46 3.59
N GLU A 2 10.71 -10.52 4.53
CA GLU A 2 10.02 -9.21 4.50
C GLU A 2 10.52 -8.27 3.39
N ILE A 3 11.86 -8.14 3.22
CA ILE A 3 12.46 -7.30 2.16
C ILE A 3 12.08 -7.79 0.76
N GLU A 4 12.05 -9.11 0.54
CA GLU A 4 11.63 -9.70 -0.75
C GLU A 4 10.15 -9.42 -1.02
N SER A 5 9.30 -9.55 0.00
CA SER A 5 7.87 -9.22 -0.10
C SER A 5 7.65 -7.74 -0.43
N ALA A 6 8.40 -6.85 0.22
CA ALA A 6 8.38 -5.42 -0.06
C ALA A 6 8.91 -5.08 -1.46
N THR A 7 9.96 -5.76 -1.91
CA THR A 7 10.48 -5.60 -3.28
C THR A 7 9.45 -6.04 -4.31
N ARG A 8 8.76 -7.16 -4.09
CA ARG A 8 7.66 -7.63 -4.96
C ARG A 8 6.51 -6.63 -4.97
N ARG A 9 6.15 -6.07 -3.81
CA ARG A 9 5.13 -5.02 -3.70
C ARG A 9 5.52 -3.79 -4.53
N LEU A 10 6.75 -3.30 -4.38
CA LEU A 10 7.28 -2.19 -5.16
C LEU A 10 7.23 -2.46 -6.66
N SER A 11 7.63 -3.64 -7.12
CA SER A 11 7.52 -4.00 -8.55
C SER A 11 6.08 -3.93 -9.06
N SER A 12 5.12 -4.37 -8.25
CA SER A 12 3.69 -4.27 -8.58
C SER A 12 3.22 -2.82 -8.68
N TRP A 13 3.63 -1.96 -7.74
CA TRP A 13 3.35 -0.52 -7.76
C TRP A 13 3.91 0.16 -9.00
N LEU A 14 5.17 -0.12 -9.37
CA LEU A 14 5.80 0.48 -10.54
C LEU A 14 5.13 0.01 -11.84
N SER A 15 4.66 -1.23 -11.88
CA SER A 15 4.00 -1.79 -13.07
C SER A 15 2.57 -1.29 -13.25
N THR A 16 1.79 -1.17 -12.17
CA THR A 16 0.33 -1.00 -12.25
C THR A 16 -0.23 0.09 -11.33
N GLY A 17 0.64 0.93 -10.74
CA GLY A 17 0.28 1.95 -9.76
C GLY A 17 -0.69 3.03 -10.24
N LYS A 18 -0.83 3.20 -11.56
CA LYS A 18 -1.78 4.14 -12.18
C LYS A 18 -3.06 3.47 -12.70
N GLU A 19 -3.16 2.15 -12.57
CA GLU A 19 -4.29 1.39 -13.05
C GLU A 19 -5.41 1.33 -11.99
N PHE A 20 -6.63 1.17 -12.49
CA PHE A 20 -7.83 1.04 -11.68
C PHE A 20 -8.40 -0.37 -11.82
N ASN A 21 -9.03 -0.87 -10.76
CA ASN A 21 -9.85 -2.05 -10.82
C ASN A 21 -11.16 -1.70 -11.57
N LEU A 22 -11.43 -2.40 -12.67
CA LEU A 22 -12.57 -2.12 -13.55
C LEU A 22 -13.92 -2.37 -12.87
N THR A 23 -13.98 -3.25 -11.88
CA THR A 23 -15.23 -3.62 -11.19
C THR A 23 -15.55 -2.63 -10.07
N THR A 24 -14.54 -2.23 -9.29
CA THR A 24 -14.76 -1.35 -8.13
C THR A 24 -14.54 0.12 -8.43
N GLY A 25 -13.89 0.46 -9.56
CA GLY A 25 -13.48 1.81 -9.90
C GLY A 25 -12.37 2.38 -9.01
N LEU A 26 -11.82 1.58 -8.09
CA LEU A 26 -10.76 2.00 -7.17
C LEU A 26 -9.38 1.80 -7.82
N PRO A 27 -8.37 2.61 -7.46
CA PRO A 27 -6.99 2.32 -7.82
C PRO A 27 -6.58 0.91 -7.41
N LYS A 28 -5.71 0.26 -8.18
CA LYS A 28 -5.16 -1.06 -7.81
C LYS A 28 -4.25 -1.00 -6.59
N HIS A 29 -3.56 0.13 -6.41
CA HIS A 29 -2.64 0.39 -5.31
C HIS A 29 -2.95 1.76 -4.66
N PRO A 30 -4.10 1.88 -3.96
CA PRO A 30 -4.50 3.15 -3.34
C PRO A 30 -3.46 3.61 -2.31
N GLU A 31 -2.82 2.67 -1.60
CA GLU A 31 -1.76 2.96 -0.65
C GLU A 31 -0.58 3.67 -1.29
N PHE A 32 -0.22 3.30 -2.51
CA PHE A 32 0.90 3.92 -3.22
C PHE A 32 0.55 5.34 -3.68
N LEU A 33 -0.61 5.53 -4.29
CA LEU A 33 -1.06 6.85 -4.75
C LEU A 33 -1.20 7.85 -3.61
N PHE A 34 -1.81 7.44 -2.50
CA PHE A 34 -2.03 8.31 -1.35
C PHE A 34 -0.74 8.54 -0.54
N ARG A 35 0.28 7.68 -0.66
CA ARG A 35 1.61 7.95 -0.11
C ARG A 35 2.35 9.03 -0.90
N ILE A 36 2.15 9.09 -2.21
CA ILE A 36 2.70 10.15 -3.06
C ILE A 36 2.12 11.52 -2.66
N SER A 37 0.81 11.59 -2.35
CA SER A 37 0.17 12.82 -1.89
C SER A 37 0.41 13.13 -0.40
N GLY A 38 0.94 12.18 0.37
CA GLY A 38 1.15 12.31 1.82
C GLY A 38 -0.12 12.09 2.67
N GLU A 39 -1.19 11.59 2.06
CA GLU A 39 -2.51 11.41 2.69
C GLU A 39 -2.74 10.00 3.26
N TRP A 40 -1.86 9.04 2.95
CA TRP A 40 -2.04 7.66 3.41
C TRP A 40 -1.87 7.51 4.92
N LYS A 41 -2.91 6.94 5.56
CA LYS A 41 -2.96 6.69 7.02
C LYS A 41 -3.04 5.20 7.39
N GLY A 42 -2.95 4.31 6.41
CA GLY A 42 -3.04 2.86 6.60
C GLY A 42 -4.37 2.25 6.14
N TRP A 43 -4.36 0.94 5.91
CA TRP A 43 -5.49 0.20 5.33
C TRP A 43 -6.76 0.28 6.19
N ASN A 44 -6.63 0.21 7.51
CA ASN A 44 -7.79 0.32 8.40
C ASN A 44 -8.46 1.71 8.32
N ASN A 45 -7.69 2.78 8.10
CA ASN A 45 -8.26 4.11 7.90
C ASN A 45 -8.95 4.21 6.53
N PHE A 46 -8.30 3.72 5.47
CA PHE A 46 -8.84 3.76 4.11
C PHE A 46 -10.16 2.98 3.97
N LEU A 47 -10.25 1.81 4.60
CA LEU A 47 -11.42 0.94 4.55
C LEU A 47 -12.45 1.22 5.66
N ASN A 48 -12.20 2.22 6.51
CA ASN A 48 -13.02 2.54 7.69
C ASN A 48 -13.27 1.33 8.61
N ILE A 49 -12.22 0.58 8.93
CA ILE A 49 -12.27 -0.66 9.71
C ILE A 49 -11.95 -0.38 11.18
N SER A 50 -12.87 -0.76 12.07
CA SER A 50 -12.66 -0.69 13.52
C SER A 50 -11.75 -1.81 14.05
N ASN A 51 -11.16 -1.60 15.23
CA ASN A 51 -10.26 -2.56 15.89
C ASN A 51 -10.89 -3.92 16.23
N ASN A 52 -12.21 -3.99 16.33
CA ASN A 52 -12.95 -5.23 16.62
C ASN A 52 -13.22 -6.05 15.35
N HIS A 53 -12.90 -5.53 14.17
CA HIS A 53 -13.13 -6.24 12.92
C HIS A 53 -12.06 -7.32 12.69
N PRO A 54 -12.43 -8.53 12.22
CA PRO A 54 -11.48 -9.64 12.03
C PRO A 54 -10.26 -9.29 11.17
N CYS A 55 -10.42 -8.45 10.15
CA CYS A 55 -9.31 -8.08 9.26
C CYS A 55 -8.40 -6.96 9.79
N TYR A 56 -8.70 -6.38 10.96
CA TYR A 56 -7.93 -5.23 11.48
C TYR A 56 -6.44 -5.54 11.63
N LYS A 57 -6.11 -6.74 12.15
CA LYS A 57 -4.72 -7.18 12.32
C LYS A 57 -4.04 -7.48 11.00
N SER A 58 -4.70 -8.20 10.09
CA SER A 58 -4.13 -8.48 8.77
C SER A 58 -3.86 -7.21 7.95
N ASN A 59 -4.66 -6.16 8.15
CA ASN A 59 -4.42 -4.87 7.50
C ASN A 59 -3.16 -4.18 8.04
N ILE A 60 -2.89 -4.30 9.35
CA ILE A 60 -1.64 -3.80 9.96
C ILE A 60 -0.44 -4.57 9.41
N ASP A 61 -0.54 -5.90 9.28
CA ASP A 61 0.55 -6.72 8.74
C ASP A 61 0.86 -6.35 7.28
N GLN A 62 -0.17 -6.04 6.48
CA GLN A 62 0.01 -5.51 5.13
C GLN A 62 0.69 -4.12 5.14
N ASP A 63 0.28 -3.23 6.04
CA ASP A 63 0.89 -1.90 6.18
C ASP A 63 2.39 -1.99 6.51
N VAL A 64 2.85 -3.01 7.25
CA VAL A 64 4.30 -3.23 7.51
C VAL A 64 5.06 -3.45 6.21
N ILE A 65 4.58 -4.35 5.35
CA ILE A 65 5.21 -4.64 4.05
C ILE A 65 5.14 -3.41 3.14
N ASP A 66 4.02 -2.70 3.12
CA ASP A 66 3.81 -1.52 2.27
C ASP A 66 4.67 -0.34 2.73
N ASN A 67 4.84 -0.17 4.04
CA ASN A 67 5.76 0.82 4.59
C ASN A 67 7.21 0.54 4.19
N LEU A 68 7.64 -0.72 4.21
CA LEU A 68 8.98 -1.11 3.76
C LEU A 68 9.14 -0.89 2.25
N ALA A 69 8.14 -1.26 1.45
CA ALA A 69 8.15 -1.00 0.01
C ALA A 69 8.23 0.51 -0.30
N TRP A 70 7.52 1.33 0.47
CA TRP A 70 7.58 2.79 0.36
C TRP A 70 8.94 3.37 0.73
N GLN A 71 9.61 2.84 1.76
CA GLN A 71 10.98 3.24 2.10
C GLN A 71 11.96 2.92 0.96
N ILE A 72 11.85 1.74 0.36
CA ILE A 72 12.67 1.35 -0.80
C ILE A 72 12.37 2.27 -1.99
N TYR A 73 11.09 2.55 -2.28
CA TYR A 73 10.70 3.47 -3.34
C TYR A 73 11.35 4.84 -3.15
N ARG A 74 11.20 5.44 -1.96
CA ARG A 74 11.76 6.77 -1.68
C ARG A 74 13.27 6.80 -1.80
N SER A 75 13.97 5.78 -1.31
CA SER A 75 15.42 5.69 -1.40
C SER A 75 15.95 5.62 -2.85
N ARG A 76 15.13 5.19 -3.81
CA ARG A 76 15.55 4.95 -5.21
C ARG A 76 15.01 5.96 -6.20
N TYR A 77 13.81 6.50 -5.95
CA TYR A 77 13.04 7.22 -6.95
C TYR A 77 12.48 8.55 -6.47
N ALA A 78 12.39 8.79 -5.15
CA ALA A 78 11.94 10.09 -4.66
C ALA A 78 13.14 11.06 -4.62
N PRO A 79 13.00 12.29 -5.13
CA PRO A 79 14.02 13.33 -5.04
C PRO A 79 14.26 13.81 -3.60
#